data_AF-A0A2G6CI55-F1
#
_entry.id   AF-A0A2G6CI55-F1
#
_cell.length_a   1.000
_cell.length_b   1.000
_cell.length_c   1.000
_cell.angle_alpha   90.00
_cell.angle_beta   90.00
_cell.angle_gamma   90.00
#
_symmetry.space_group_name_H-M   'P 1'
#
loop_
_entity.id
_entity.type
_entity.pdbx_description
1 polymer ?
#
loop_
_entity_poly.entity_id
_entity_poly.type
_entity_poly.pdbx_seq_one_letter_code
_entity_poly.pdbx_strand_id
1 'polypeptide(L)'
;MQRDGVLLLPQVWASAQIALPDAFAPLASAYVAEIRRVVWIGEDAPDLPEKFNALLRSRALPEMALRHITPDAPGMKRVLAWYREEADTSKRRDLLRKIAPIVEEDAPPPLAVIQALAADTPGALFAAAPVIDAQKCVGCDACLRICPEDVLTQVKAPEGELVYQTRAAPCDGCSLCEEACDHVAIEVRPMQEAPPDVVLSEWTCRACGVMVHPPVQNDTGDGLCHICARTQHHKKLFQVLDG
;
A
#
# COMPACT_ATOMS: atom_id res chain seq x y z
N MET A 1 -5.95 21.83 0.47
CA MET A 1 -6.28 22.76 1.58
C MET A 1 -7.79 23.06 1.57
N GLN A 2 -8.45 23.08 2.73
CA GLN A 2 -9.92 23.21 2.82
C GLN A 2 -10.33 24.66 3.11
N ARG A 3 -11.29 25.21 2.35
CA ARG A 3 -11.90 26.53 2.61
C ARG A 3 -13.34 26.55 2.11
N ASP A 4 -14.28 27.04 2.93
CA ASP A 4 -15.71 27.16 2.59
C ASP A 4 -16.35 25.87 2.03
N GLY A 5 -15.89 24.71 2.52
CA GLY A 5 -16.34 23.39 2.07
C GLY A 5 -15.83 23.00 0.67
N VAL A 6 -14.68 23.52 0.26
CA VAL A 6 -13.98 23.19 -1.00
C VAL A 6 -12.53 22.83 -0.71
N LEU A 7 -12.05 21.74 -1.31
CA LEU A 7 -10.64 21.36 -1.32
C LEU A 7 -9.94 22.00 -2.52
N LEU A 8 -8.96 22.87 -2.26
CA LEU A 8 -8.05 23.39 -3.27
C LEU A 8 -6.85 22.45 -3.43
N LEU A 9 -6.61 22.00 -4.66
CA LEU A 9 -5.50 21.14 -5.10
C LEU A 9 -4.65 21.87 -6.15
N PRO A 10 -3.44 22.32 -5.81
CA PRO A 10 -2.52 22.92 -6.76
C PRO A 10 -1.62 21.88 -7.44
N GLN A 11 -1.14 22.21 -8.63
CA GLN A 11 -0.30 21.35 -9.48
C GLN A 11 0.99 20.80 -8.80
N VAL A 12 1.49 21.43 -7.74
CA VAL A 12 2.70 20.99 -7.00
C VAL A 12 2.56 19.61 -6.32
N TRP A 13 1.35 19.06 -6.18
CA TRP A 13 1.14 17.69 -5.71
C TRP A 13 1.20 16.62 -6.82
N ALA A 14 1.41 17.01 -8.08
CA ALA A 14 1.55 16.11 -9.22
C ALA A 14 3.01 15.67 -9.52
N SER A 15 3.95 15.82 -8.58
CA SER A 15 5.32 15.35 -8.81
C SER A 15 5.38 13.82 -8.85
N ALA A 16 6.05 13.26 -9.86
CA ALA A 16 6.12 11.82 -10.16
C ALA A 16 6.81 10.91 -9.12
N GLN A 17 7.15 11.41 -7.93
CA GLN A 17 7.95 10.71 -6.92
C GLN A 17 7.19 10.39 -5.62
N ILE A 18 5.89 10.67 -5.54
CA ILE A 18 5.07 10.42 -4.35
C ILE A 18 4.27 9.14 -4.57
N ALA A 19 4.28 8.22 -3.61
CA ALA A 19 3.44 7.02 -3.63
C ALA A 19 1.96 7.41 -3.70
N LEU A 20 1.14 6.62 -4.39
CA LEU A 20 -0.27 6.98 -4.61
C LEU A 20 -1.07 7.16 -3.30
N PRO A 21 -0.87 6.33 -2.24
CA PRO A 21 -1.52 6.55 -0.95
C PRO A 21 -1.23 7.93 -0.35
N ASP A 22 0.02 8.39 -0.37
CA ASP A 22 0.41 9.72 0.09
C ASP A 22 -0.21 10.83 -0.77
N ALA A 23 -0.26 10.64 -2.10
CA ALA A 23 -0.89 11.59 -3.01
C ALA A 23 -2.42 11.70 -2.76
N PHE A 24 -3.06 10.63 -2.30
CA PHE A 24 -4.48 10.62 -1.93
C PHE A 24 -4.78 11.15 -0.53
N ALA A 25 -3.80 11.22 0.37
CA ALA A 25 -4.01 11.70 1.75
C ALA A 25 -4.83 13.01 1.87
N PRO A 26 -4.58 14.09 1.10
CA PRO A 26 -5.38 15.31 1.22
C PRO A 26 -6.81 15.16 0.68
N LEU A 27 -7.03 14.31 -0.32
CA LEU A 27 -8.35 13.99 -0.86
C LEU A 27 -9.15 13.16 0.16
N ALA A 28 -8.52 12.14 0.74
CA ALA A 28 -9.11 11.30 1.78
C ALA A 28 -9.49 12.10 3.03
N SER A 29 -8.61 12.97 3.53
CA SER A 29 -8.90 13.84 4.68
C SER A 29 -10.07 14.80 4.40
N ALA A 30 -10.17 15.35 3.18
CA ALA A 30 -11.31 16.16 2.78
C ALA A 30 -12.60 15.36 2.69
N TYR A 31 -12.51 14.14 2.14
CA TYR A 31 -13.64 13.24 2.01
C TYR A 31 -14.21 12.85 3.38
N VAL A 32 -13.37 12.42 4.34
CA VAL A 32 -13.82 12.12 5.72
C VAL A 32 -14.40 13.35 6.42
N ALA A 33 -13.96 14.56 6.06
CA ALA A 33 -14.52 15.83 6.53
C ALA A 33 -15.79 16.29 5.78
N GLU A 34 -16.46 15.40 5.02
CA GLU A 34 -17.69 15.69 4.25
C GLU A 34 -17.51 16.76 3.15
N ILE A 35 -16.27 17.02 2.72
CA ILE A 35 -15.99 17.92 1.60
C ILE A 35 -15.99 17.09 0.31
N ARG A 36 -16.94 17.37 -0.57
CA ARG A 36 -17.08 16.70 -1.87
C ARG A 36 -16.73 17.58 -3.07
N ARG A 37 -16.31 18.83 -2.84
CA ARG A 37 -15.97 19.78 -3.92
C ARG A 37 -14.47 19.96 -3.97
N VAL A 38 -13.87 19.69 -5.13
CA VAL A 38 -12.45 19.81 -5.37
C VAL A 38 -12.24 20.86 -6.46
N VAL A 39 -11.38 21.83 -6.20
CA VAL A 39 -10.94 22.81 -7.19
C VAL A 39 -9.48 22.55 -7.51
N TRP A 40 -9.21 22.20 -8.76
CA TRP A 40 -7.87 22.03 -9.28
C TRP A 40 -7.38 23.31 -9.93
N ILE A 41 -6.15 23.70 -9.62
CA ILE A 41 -5.49 24.89 -10.18
C ILE A 41 -4.21 24.45 -10.88
N GLY A 42 -4.21 24.51 -12.21
CA GLY A 42 -3.12 24.07 -13.08
C GLY A 42 -3.50 24.15 -14.56
N GLU A 43 -2.58 23.81 -15.46
CA GLU A 43 -2.84 23.86 -16.91
C GLU A 43 -3.57 22.61 -17.43
N ASP A 44 -3.32 21.44 -16.84
CA ASP A 44 -3.97 20.17 -17.22
C ASP A 44 -4.96 19.66 -16.17
N ALA A 45 -5.98 18.92 -16.60
CA ALA A 45 -6.87 18.18 -15.71
C ALA A 45 -6.12 16.97 -15.10
N PRO A 46 -6.15 16.80 -13.78
CA PRO A 46 -5.35 15.79 -13.11
C PRO A 46 -5.97 14.39 -13.19
N ASP A 47 -5.12 13.39 -13.41
CA ASP A 47 -5.43 11.96 -13.25
C ASP A 47 -5.68 11.60 -11.76
N LEU A 48 -5.13 12.38 -10.82
CA LEU A 48 -5.18 12.05 -9.38
C LEU A 48 -6.59 12.11 -8.76
N PRO A 49 -7.38 13.20 -8.85
CA PRO A 49 -8.78 13.21 -8.41
C PRO A 49 -9.65 12.20 -9.15
N GLU A 50 -9.38 11.93 -10.42
CA GLU A 50 -10.13 10.91 -11.18
C GLU A 50 -9.82 9.50 -10.67
N LYS A 51 -8.55 9.18 -10.41
CA LYS A 51 -8.15 7.93 -9.76
C LYS A 51 -8.75 7.79 -8.37
N PHE A 52 -8.81 8.87 -7.59
CA PHE A 52 -9.49 8.86 -6.30
C PHE A 52 -11.00 8.62 -6.44
N ASN A 53 -11.65 9.26 -7.42
CA ASN A 53 -13.05 8.98 -7.74
C ASN A 53 -13.25 7.54 -8.22
N ALA A 54 -12.32 6.96 -8.98
CA ALA A 54 -12.36 5.54 -9.35
C ALA A 54 -12.32 4.63 -8.12
N LEU A 55 -11.47 4.94 -7.13
CA LEU A 55 -11.41 4.25 -5.83
C LEU A 55 -12.72 4.37 -5.04
N LEU A 56 -13.38 5.54 -5.06
CA LEU A 56 -14.69 5.74 -4.44
C LEU A 56 -15.79 4.95 -5.18
N ARG A 57 -15.83 5.05 -6.51
CA ARG A 57 -16.80 4.37 -7.37
C ARG A 57 -16.73 2.85 -7.23
N SER A 58 -15.53 2.27 -7.11
CA SER A 58 -15.35 0.83 -6.92
C SER A 58 -15.99 0.30 -5.62
N ARG A 59 -16.40 1.19 -4.72
CA ARG A 59 -17.07 0.88 -3.44
C ARG A 59 -18.48 1.50 -3.35
N ALA A 60 -19.03 1.96 -4.48
CA ALA A 60 -20.32 2.68 -4.53
C ALA A 60 -20.40 3.91 -3.61
N LEU A 61 -19.26 4.56 -3.35
CA LEU A 61 -19.20 5.79 -2.56
C LEU A 61 -19.46 7.02 -3.44
N PRO A 62 -20.09 8.09 -2.91
CA PRO A 62 -20.27 9.35 -3.63
C PRO A 62 -18.95 9.94 -4.12
N GLU A 63 -18.89 10.34 -5.39
CA GLU A 63 -17.69 10.95 -5.96
C GLU A 63 -17.46 12.38 -5.47
N MET A 64 -16.23 12.85 -5.60
CA MET A 64 -15.90 14.26 -5.45
C MET A 64 -16.10 15.01 -6.77
N ALA A 65 -16.85 16.10 -6.72
CA ALA A 65 -17.05 17.00 -7.84
C ALA A 65 -15.78 17.82 -8.11
N LEU A 66 -15.14 17.58 -9.25
CA LEU A 66 -13.93 18.28 -9.70
C LEU A 66 -14.29 19.51 -10.54
N ARG A 67 -13.70 20.66 -10.19
CA ARG A 67 -13.72 21.88 -10.99
C ARG A 67 -12.29 22.30 -11.33
N HIS A 68 -11.97 22.34 -12.61
CA HIS A 68 -10.70 22.86 -13.09
C HIS A 68 -10.78 24.39 -13.26
N ILE A 69 -9.77 25.11 -12.77
CA ILE A 69 -9.63 26.54 -12.97
C ILE A 69 -8.20 26.83 -13.46
N THR A 70 -8.10 27.63 -14.52
CA THR A 70 -6.81 28.06 -15.05
C THR A 70 -6.12 29.05 -14.09
N PRO A 71 -4.78 29.04 -13.97
CA PRO A 71 -4.06 29.91 -13.04
C PRO A 71 -4.25 31.42 -13.26
N ASP A 72 -4.62 31.82 -14.48
CA ASP A 72 -4.83 33.20 -14.91
C ASP A 72 -6.27 33.72 -14.66
N ALA A 73 -7.16 32.88 -14.14
CA ALA A 73 -8.54 33.27 -13.86
C ALA A 73 -8.63 34.48 -12.89
N PRO A 74 -9.60 35.39 -13.07
CA PRO A 74 -9.76 36.57 -12.22
C PRO A 74 -9.85 36.20 -10.73
N GLY A 75 -9.04 36.84 -9.89
CA GLY A 75 -8.98 36.58 -8.44
C GLY A 75 -8.08 35.43 -8.01
N MET A 76 -7.59 34.59 -8.94
CA MET A 76 -6.79 33.40 -8.62
C MET A 76 -5.37 33.74 -8.15
N LYS A 77 -4.78 34.84 -8.63
CA LYS A 77 -3.46 35.31 -8.18
C LYS A 77 -3.38 35.50 -6.66
N ARG A 78 -4.46 35.96 -6.02
CA ARG A 78 -4.52 36.20 -4.57
C ARG A 78 -4.65 34.88 -3.80
N VAL A 79 -5.39 33.91 -4.35
CA VAL A 79 -5.53 32.56 -3.78
C VAL A 79 -4.21 31.79 -3.85
N LEU A 80 -3.51 31.86 -4.99
CA LEU A 80 -2.20 31.22 -5.20
C LEU A 80 -1.07 31.84 -4.35
N ALA A 81 -1.12 33.15 -4.08
CA ALA A 81 -0.16 33.82 -3.20
C ALA A 81 -0.32 33.36 -1.73
N TRP A 82 -1.55 33.37 -1.21
CA TRP A 82 -1.86 32.85 0.12
C TRP A 82 -1.48 31.36 0.28
N TYR A 83 -1.73 30.54 -0.75
CA TYR A 83 -1.34 29.12 -0.74
C TYR A 83 0.17 28.92 -0.53
N ARG A 84 1.01 29.71 -1.23
CA ARG A 84 2.47 29.58 -1.11
C ARG A 84 2.95 29.90 0.32
N GLU A 85 2.39 30.93 0.93
CA GLU A 85 2.69 31.31 2.32
C GLU A 85 2.27 30.23 3.33
N GLU A 86 1.10 29.61 3.13
CA GLU A 86 0.57 28.57 4.02
C GLU A 86 1.32 27.23 3.86
N ALA A 87 1.68 26.85 2.62
CA ALA A 87 2.44 25.63 2.33
C ALA A 87 3.85 25.67 2.95
N ASP A 88 4.52 26.83 2.90
CA ASP A 88 5.82 27.01 3.56
C ASP A 88 5.69 26.97 5.09
N THR A 89 4.58 27.47 5.63
CA THR A 89 4.24 27.29 7.06
C THR A 89 4.00 25.82 7.42
N SER A 90 3.31 25.06 6.57
CA SER A 90 3.03 23.63 6.81
C SER A 90 4.28 22.76 6.73
N LYS A 91 5.19 23.02 5.79
CA LYS A 91 6.51 22.33 5.74
C LYS A 91 7.31 22.53 7.02
N ARG A 92 7.25 23.73 7.61
CA ARG A 92 7.87 24.02 8.92
C ARG A 92 7.19 23.24 10.05
N ARG A 93 5.86 23.08 10.02
CA ARG A 93 5.13 22.24 10.98
C ARG A 93 5.44 20.75 10.83
N ASP A 94 5.58 20.24 9.61
CA ASP A 94 5.96 18.84 9.35
C ASP A 94 7.41 18.55 9.79
N LEU A 95 8.33 19.50 9.60
CA LEU A 95 9.68 19.42 10.15
C LEU A 95 9.66 19.33 11.68
N LEU A 96 8.81 20.12 12.34
CA LEU A 96 8.65 20.10 13.80
C LEU A 96 7.96 18.82 14.29
N ARG A 97 6.99 18.28 13.53
CA ARG A 97 6.31 17.01 13.84
C ARG A 97 7.27 15.82 13.77
N LYS A 98 8.25 15.83 12.88
CA LYS A 98 9.34 14.82 12.81
C LYS A 98 10.31 14.86 14.01
N ILE A 99 10.26 15.91 14.85
CA ILE A 99 11.11 16.10 16.04
C ILE A 99 10.29 16.05 17.34
N ALA A 100 8.96 16.05 17.25
CA ALA A 100 8.08 15.93 18.40
C ALA A 100 8.09 14.49 18.95
N PRO A 101 7.94 14.29 20.28
CA PRO A 101 7.75 12.95 20.83
C PRO A 101 6.52 12.31 20.18
N ILE A 102 6.66 11.04 19.77
CA ILE A 102 5.59 10.24 19.19
C ILE A 102 4.49 10.13 20.25
N VAL A 103 3.46 10.96 20.12
CA VAL A 103 2.18 10.75 20.79
C VAL A 103 1.33 10.03 19.75
N GLU A 104 1.13 8.73 19.93
CA GLU A 104 0.28 7.90 19.09
C GLU A 104 -1.16 8.45 19.17
N GLU A 105 -1.62 9.06 18.07
CA GLU A 105 -3.06 9.13 17.80
C GLU A 105 -3.41 7.78 17.15
N ASP A 106 -3.99 6.87 17.93
CA ASP A 106 -4.43 5.50 17.56
C ASP A 106 -5.47 5.43 16.41
N ALA A 107 -5.72 6.53 15.70
CA ALA A 107 -6.69 6.59 14.62
C ALA A 107 -6.04 6.21 13.28
N PRO A 108 -6.62 5.26 12.52
CA PRO A 108 -6.11 4.92 11.20
C PRO A 108 -6.16 6.14 10.26
N PRO A 109 -5.20 6.26 9.32
CA PRO A 109 -5.18 7.39 8.39
C PRO A 109 -6.48 7.43 7.55
N PRO A 110 -6.97 8.63 7.17
CA PRO A 110 -8.26 8.79 6.49
C PRO A 110 -8.42 7.92 5.23
N LEU A 111 -7.34 7.71 4.47
CA LEU A 111 -7.39 6.85 3.30
C LEU A 111 -7.66 5.38 3.68
N ALA A 112 -7.00 4.85 4.71
CA ALA A 112 -7.24 3.50 5.18
C ALA A 112 -8.68 3.30 5.65
N VAL A 113 -9.27 4.30 6.32
CA VAL A 113 -10.69 4.31 6.69
C VAL A 113 -11.59 4.16 5.46
N ILE A 114 -11.36 4.97 4.42
CA ILE A 114 -12.15 4.91 3.17
C ILE A 114 -11.96 3.56 2.47
N GLN A 115 -10.73 3.06 2.38
CA GLN A 115 -10.41 1.82 1.67
C GLN A 115 -10.99 0.58 2.37
N ALA A 116 -11.16 0.62 3.69
CA ALA A 116 -11.79 -0.43 4.48
C ALA A 116 -13.31 -0.50 4.28
N LEU A 117 -13.96 0.59 3.86
CA LEU A 117 -15.39 0.58 3.54
C LEU A 117 -15.64 -0.33 2.34
N ALA A 118 -16.52 -1.32 2.50
CA ALA A 118 -16.89 -2.24 1.42
C ALA A 118 -15.67 -2.90 0.72
N ALA A 119 -14.59 -3.16 1.48
CA ALA A 119 -13.34 -3.73 0.97
C ALA A 119 -13.52 -5.10 0.29
N ASP A 120 -14.52 -5.87 0.73
CA ASP A 120 -14.85 -7.20 0.17
C ASP A 120 -15.69 -7.13 -1.11
N THR A 121 -16.03 -5.92 -1.60
CA THR A 121 -16.78 -5.77 -2.85
C THR A 121 -15.92 -6.22 -4.03
N PRO A 122 -16.41 -7.11 -4.90
CA PRO A 122 -15.69 -7.48 -6.11
C PRO A 122 -15.32 -6.24 -6.93
N GLY A 123 -14.04 -6.12 -7.31
CA GLY A 123 -13.53 -4.97 -8.05
C GLY A 123 -13.16 -3.75 -7.19
N ALA A 124 -13.19 -3.84 -5.85
CA ALA A 124 -12.75 -2.76 -4.98
C ALA A 124 -11.26 -2.43 -5.22
N LEU A 125 -10.97 -1.20 -5.64
CA LEU A 125 -9.63 -0.73 -5.98
C LEU A 125 -8.90 -0.17 -4.76
N PHE A 126 -7.66 -0.55 -4.53
CA PHE A 126 -6.82 0.02 -3.47
C PHE A 126 -5.77 0.94 -4.09
N ALA A 127 -5.45 2.02 -3.40
CA ALA A 127 -4.43 2.99 -3.85
C ALA A 127 -3.08 2.31 -4.06
N ALA A 128 -2.76 1.31 -3.21
CA ALA A 128 -1.67 0.37 -3.40
C ALA A 128 -2.07 -1.00 -2.84
N ALA A 129 -1.60 -2.08 -3.47
CA ALA A 129 -1.68 -3.42 -2.90
C ALA A 129 -0.48 -4.28 -3.35
N PRO A 130 0.15 -5.07 -2.44
CA PRO A 130 1.16 -6.04 -2.82
C PRO A 130 0.53 -7.25 -3.50
N VAL A 131 1.04 -7.63 -4.67
CA VAL A 131 0.62 -8.81 -5.43
C VAL A 131 1.74 -9.85 -5.40
N ILE A 132 1.45 -11.03 -4.88
CA ILE A 132 2.41 -12.14 -4.83
C ILE A 132 2.31 -12.99 -6.11
N ASP A 133 3.45 -13.23 -6.75
CA ASP A 133 3.63 -14.24 -7.80
C ASP A 133 3.85 -15.62 -7.14
N ALA A 134 2.78 -16.41 -7.06
CA ALA A 134 2.77 -17.71 -6.42
C ALA A 134 3.74 -18.72 -7.06
N GLN A 135 4.14 -18.54 -8.33
CA GLN A 135 5.10 -19.42 -9.01
C GLN A 135 6.55 -19.13 -8.59
N LYS A 136 6.85 -17.91 -8.13
CA LYS A 136 8.19 -17.51 -7.69
C LYS A 136 8.35 -17.52 -6.18
N CYS A 137 7.25 -17.27 -5.45
CA CYS A 137 7.29 -17.17 -4.00
C CYS A 137 7.68 -18.51 -3.38
N VAL A 138 8.62 -18.48 -2.44
CA VAL A 138 9.16 -19.68 -1.77
C VAL A 138 8.64 -19.88 -0.35
N GLY A 139 7.66 -19.07 0.07
CA GLY A 139 7.08 -19.12 1.42
C GLY A 139 8.12 -18.92 2.53
N CYS A 140 8.83 -17.78 2.53
CA CYS A 140 9.86 -17.47 3.53
C CYS A 140 9.44 -16.42 4.57
N ASP A 141 8.22 -15.90 4.46
CA ASP A 141 7.62 -14.88 5.33
C ASP A 141 8.41 -13.58 5.48
N ALA A 142 9.40 -13.30 4.62
CA ALA A 142 10.19 -12.06 4.72
C ALA A 142 9.29 -10.82 4.54
N CYS A 143 8.40 -10.85 3.56
CA CYS A 143 7.44 -9.77 3.30
C CYS A 143 6.41 -9.58 4.42
N LEU A 144 5.96 -10.66 5.07
CA LEU A 144 5.04 -10.59 6.21
C LEU A 144 5.73 -9.90 7.40
N ARG A 145 6.99 -10.21 7.67
CA ARG A 145 7.74 -9.69 8.83
C ARG A 145 8.26 -8.27 8.67
N ILE A 146 8.49 -7.81 7.43
CA ILE A 146 9.03 -6.48 7.17
C ILE A 146 7.94 -5.41 7.05
N CYS A 147 6.68 -5.81 6.84
CA CYS A 147 5.59 -4.86 6.62
C CYS A 147 5.17 -4.21 7.95
N PRO A 148 5.33 -2.89 8.13
CA PRO A 148 4.94 -2.23 9.38
C PRO A 148 3.41 -2.18 9.59
N GLU A 149 2.64 -2.32 8.51
CA GLU A 149 1.17 -2.23 8.49
C GLU A 149 0.47 -3.60 8.53
N ASP A 150 1.24 -4.70 8.63
CA ASP A 150 0.73 -6.08 8.59
C ASP A 150 -0.24 -6.35 7.42
N VAL A 151 0.06 -5.77 6.24
CA VAL A 151 -0.78 -5.87 5.02
C VAL A 151 -0.91 -7.32 4.56
N LEU A 152 0.14 -8.12 4.74
CA LEU A 152 0.17 -9.54 4.41
C LEU A 152 0.16 -10.35 5.70
N THR A 153 -0.71 -11.34 5.79
CA THR A 153 -0.80 -12.24 6.93
C THR A 153 -0.93 -13.68 6.47
N GLN A 154 -0.47 -14.61 7.30
CA GLN A 154 -0.71 -16.03 7.12
C GLN A 154 -1.90 -16.45 7.99
N VAL A 155 -2.96 -16.95 7.36
CA VAL A 155 -4.21 -17.33 8.05
C VAL A 155 -4.72 -18.67 7.51
N LYS A 156 -5.66 -19.29 8.24
CA LYS A 156 -6.44 -20.40 7.70
C LYS A 156 -7.70 -19.86 7.06
N ALA A 157 -7.90 -20.15 5.79
CA ALA A 157 -9.14 -19.86 5.08
C ALA A 157 -10.32 -20.61 5.74
N PRO A 158 -11.58 -20.18 5.52
CA PRO A 158 -12.77 -20.85 6.07
C PRO A 158 -12.83 -22.35 5.73
N GLU A 159 -12.34 -22.73 4.55
CA GLU A 159 -12.27 -24.09 4.03
C GLU A 159 -11.12 -24.92 4.64
N GLY A 160 -10.23 -24.27 5.39
CA GLY A 160 -9.19 -24.89 6.21
C GLY A 160 -7.78 -24.83 5.60
N GLU A 161 -7.63 -24.43 4.33
CA GLU A 161 -6.32 -24.23 3.73
C GLU A 161 -5.54 -23.10 4.41
N LEU A 162 -4.22 -23.27 4.50
CA LEU A 162 -3.34 -22.19 4.89
C LEU A 162 -3.13 -21.25 3.70
N VAL A 163 -3.26 -19.95 3.90
CA VAL A 163 -3.12 -18.95 2.85
C VAL A 163 -2.29 -17.76 3.30
N TYR A 164 -1.62 -17.10 2.35
CA TYR A 164 -1.28 -15.69 2.50
C TYR A 164 -2.48 -14.85 2.08
N GLN A 165 -2.99 -14.04 3.01
CA GLN A 165 -4.08 -13.11 2.81
C GLN A 165 -3.54 -11.67 2.73
N THR A 166 -4.15 -10.86 1.85
CA THR A 166 -3.79 -9.45 1.67
C THR A 166 -4.89 -8.53 2.19
N ARG A 167 -4.64 -7.82 3.28
CA ARG A 167 -5.46 -6.69 3.74
C ARG A 167 -4.90 -5.41 3.14
N ALA A 168 -5.34 -5.06 1.94
CA ALA A 168 -4.76 -3.94 1.19
C ALA A 168 -5.12 -2.53 1.74
N ALA A 169 -6.18 -2.40 2.56
CA ALA A 169 -6.64 -1.10 3.06
C ALA A 169 -5.59 -0.25 3.81
N PRO A 170 -4.73 -0.81 4.68
CA PRO A 170 -3.65 -0.05 5.33
C PRO A 170 -2.36 0.09 4.49
N CYS A 171 -2.28 -0.46 3.27
CA CYS A 171 -1.04 -0.38 2.49
C CYS A 171 -0.70 1.07 2.12
N ASP A 172 0.49 1.52 2.54
CA ASP A 172 1.04 2.85 2.28
C ASP A 172 1.85 2.93 0.98
N GLY A 173 2.15 1.78 0.37
CA GLY A 173 2.94 1.68 -0.84
C GLY A 173 4.45 1.80 -0.65
N CYS A 174 4.97 1.62 0.57
CA CYS A 174 6.40 1.79 0.89
C CYS A 174 7.37 0.84 0.17
N SER A 175 6.86 -0.24 -0.45
CA SER A 175 7.63 -1.22 -1.23
C SER A 175 8.72 -2.02 -0.46
N LEU A 176 8.77 -1.92 0.88
CA LEU A 176 9.70 -2.71 1.71
C LEU A 176 9.58 -4.23 1.49
N CYS A 177 8.37 -4.71 1.18
CA CYS A 177 8.15 -6.12 0.89
C CYS A 177 8.78 -6.57 -0.43
N GLU A 178 8.88 -5.69 -1.42
CA GLU A 178 9.60 -5.96 -2.67
C GLU A 178 11.10 -6.02 -2.44
N GLU A 179 11.65 -5.03 -1.72
CA GLU A 179 13.07 -4.93 -1.41
C GLU A 179 13.56 -6.14 -0.60
N ALA A 180 12.74 -6.65 0.32
CA ALA A 180 13.05 -7.83 1.12
C ALA A 180 12.94 -9.15 0.35
N CYS A 181 12.40 -9.16 -0.86
CA CYS A 181 12.13 -10.38 -1.61
C CYS A 181 13.27 -10.74 -2.57
N ASP A 182 14.19 -11.60 -2.12
CA ASP A 182 15.29 -12.13 -2.95
C ASP A 182 14.83 -12.90 -4.21
N HIS A 183 13.54 -13.24 -4.29
CA HIS A 183 12.94 -14.01 -5.39
C HIS A 183 12.15 -13.15 -6.38
N VAL A 184 12.03 -11.84 -6.13
CA VAL A 184 11.22 -10.91 -6.96
C VAL A 184 9.81 -11.49 -7.18
N ALA A 185 9.23 -12.00 -6.10
CA ALA A 185 7.96 -12.72 -6.09
C ALA A 185 6.78 -11.87 -5.59
N ILE A 186 6.99 -10.58 -5.38
CA ILE A 186 5.99 -9.65 -4.88
C ILE A 186 6.21 -8.27 -5.52
N GLU A 187 5.12 -7.59 -5.85
CA GLU A 187 5.12 -6.26 -6.46
C GLU A 187 3.96 -5.44 -5.87
N VAL A 188 4.24 -4.22 -5.40
CA VAL A 188 3.24 -3.25 -4.96
C VAL A 188 2.70 -2.51 -6.17
N ARG A 189 1.43 -2.74 -6.47
CA ARG A 189 0.77 -2.13 -7.64
C ARG A 189 -0.17 -1.01 -7.22
N PRO A 190 -0.14 0.15 -7.90
CA PRO A 190 -1.10 1.21 -7.68
C PRO A 190 -2.46 0.89 -8.30
N MET A 191 -3.54 1.41 -7.73
CA MET A 191 -4.91 1.22 -8.24
C MET A 191 -5.25 -0.27 -8.49
N GLN A 192 -4.87 -1.13 -7.55
CA GLN A 192 -4.95 -2.59 -7.68
C GLN A 192 -6.19 -3.10 -6.95
N GLU A 193 -6.96 -3.98 -7.60
CA GLU A 193 -8.01 -4.74 -6.90
C GLU A 193 -7.39 -5.64 -5.82
N ALA A 194 -8.13 -5.94 -4.75
CA ALA A 194 -7.66 -6.87 -3.71
C ALA A 194 -7.09 -8.16 -4.36
N PRO A 195 -5.80 -8.45 -4.20
CA PRO A 195 -5.21 -9.66 -4.73
C PRO A 195 -5.86 -10.88 -4.06
N PRO A 196 -6.11 -11.97 -4.80
CA PRO A 196 -6.66 -13.18 -4.20
C PRO A 196 -5.66 -13.78 -3.20
N ASP A 197 -6.21 -14.53 -2.25
CA ASP A 197 -5.41 -15.29 -1.30
C ASP A 197 -4.49 -16.29 -2.03
N VAL A 198 -3.25 -16.40 -1.57
CA VAL A 198 -2.27 -17.36 -2.11
C VAL A 198 -2.29 -18.61 -1.24
N VAL A 199 -2.80 -19.70 -1.80
CA VAL A 199 -2.87 -20.99 -1.11
C VAL A 199 -1.48 -21.58 -0.91
N LEU A 200 -1.19 -21.96 0.32
CA LEU A 200 0.06 -22.56 0.76
C LEU A 200 -0.11 -24.05 0.99
N SER A 201 0.96 -24.79 0.77
CA SER A 201 1.06 -26.22 1.11
C SER A 201 2.06 -26.36 2.26
N GLU A 202 1.81 -27.24 3.25
CA GLU A 202 2.69 -27.39 4.43
C GLU A 202 3.36 -28.76 4.48
N TRP A 203 4.68 -28.80 4.68
CA TRP A 203 5.44 -30.04 4.85
C TRP A 203 6.78 -29.83 5.56
N THR A 204 7.42 -30.94 5.93
CA THR A 204 8.76 -30.95 6.54
C THR A 204 9.81 -31.33 5.50
N CYS A 205 10.86 -30.52 5.38
CA CYS A 205 12.00 -30.79 4.51
C CYS A 205 12.67 -32.12 4.89
N ARG A 206 12.79 -33.05 3.94
CA ARG A 206 13.39 -34.38 4.18
C ARG A 206 14.90 -34.34 4.48
N ALA A 207 15.57 -33.23 4.18
CA ALA A 207 17.02 -33.10 4.34
C ALA A 207 17.44 -32.39 5.64
N CYS A 208 16.76 -31.31 6.03
CA CYS A 208 17.11 -30.55 7.25
C CYS A 208 16.01 -30.55 8.33
N GLY A 209 14.82 -31.10 8.05
CA GLY A 209 13.74 -31.19 9.03
C GLY A 209 12.98 -29.89 9.30
N VAL A 210 13.27 -28.79 8.59
CA VAL A 210 12.52 -27.53 8.75
C VAL A 210 11.12 -27.66 8.14
N MET A 211 10.10 -27.15 8.83
CA MET A 211 8.76 -26.97 8.27
C MET A 211 8.79 -25.83 7.24
N VAL A 212 8.13 -26.04 6.11
CA VAL A 212 8.02 -25.04 5.04
C VAL A 212 6.58 -24.96 4.56
N HIS A 213 6.25 -23.81 3.98
CA HIS A 213 4.91 -23.53 3.49
C HIS A 213 4.87 -22.70 2.19
N PRO A 214 5.60 -23.06 1.12
CA PRO A 214 5.51 -22.32 -0.13
C PRO A 214 4.10 -22.43 -0.73
N PRO A 215 3.76 -21.52 -1.66
CA PRO A 215 2.54 -21.63 -2.43
C PRO A 215 2.43 -22.99 -3.12
N VAL A 216 1.21 -23.52 -3.23
CA VAL A 216 0.93 -24.79 -3.92
C VAL A 216 1.44 -24.80 -5.36
N GLN A 217 1.52 -23.61 -5.97
CA GLN A 217 2.04 -23.36 -7.31
C GLN A 217 3.56 -23.55 -7.44
N ASN A 218 4.31 -23.40 -6.35
CA ASN A 218 5.77 -23.54 -6.31
C ASN A 218 6.20 -24.71 -5.40
N ASP A 219 5.30 -25.66 -5.14
CA ASP A 219 5.68 -26.95 -4.58
C ASP A 219 6.35 -27.79 -5.69
N THR A 220 7.66 -27.99 -5.55
CA THR A 220 8.45 -28.77 -6.52
C THR A 220 8.30 -30.28 -6.35
N GLY A 221 7.66 -30.75 -5.26
CA GLY A 221 7.47 -32.16 -4.96
C GLY A 221 8.75 -32.93 -4.62
N ASP A 222 9.93 -32.29 -4.61
CA ASP A 222 11.20 -32.93 -4.29
C ASP A 222 11.41 -33.17 -2.77
N GLY A 223 10.51 -32.63 -1.95
CA GLY A 223 10.52 -32.71 -0.49
C GLY A 223 11.63 -31.90 0.18
N LEU A 224 12.28 -30.97 -0.52
CA LEU A 224 13.34 -30.11 -0.01
C LEU A 224 12.85 -28.67 0.22
N CYS A 225 13.35 -28.01 1.26
CA CYS A 225 13.16 -26.56 1.40
C CYS A 225 13.99 -25.80 0.36
N HIS A 226 13.59 -24.56 0.03
CA HIS A 226 14.25 -23.73 -0.97
C HIS A 226 15.76 -23.54 -0.69
N ILE A 227 16.18 -23.51 0.58
CA ILE A 227 17.58 -23.43 0.98
C ILE A 227 18.32 -24.73 0.64
N CYS A 228 17.76 -25.90 1.02
CA CYS A 228 18.39 -27.19 0.78
C CYS A 228 18.47 -27.52 -0.72
N ALA A 229 17.42 -27.20 -1.49
CA ALA A 229 17.39 -27.34 -2.93
C ALA A 229 18.51 -26.53 -3.61
N ARG A 230 18.77 -25.29 -3.13
CA ARG A 230 19.78 -24.39 -3.72
C ARG A 230 21.21 -24.66 -3.25
N THR A 231 21.41 -24.97 -1.97
CA THR A 231 22.75 -24.85 -1.33
C THR A 231 23.26 -26.13 -0.68
N GLN A 232 22.45 -27.19 -0.58
CA GLN A 232 22.78 -28.39 0.19
C GLN A 232 23.20 -28.09 1.64
N HIS A 233 22.64 -27.05 2.26
CA HIS A 233 23.00 -26.60 3.62
C HIS A 233 23.03 -27.72 4.67
N HIS A 234 22.16 -28.73 4.54
CA HIS A 234 22.12 -29.90 5.41
C HIS A 234 23.48 -30.62 5.55
N LYS A 235 24.35 -30.58 4.52
CA LYS A 235 25.70 -31.17 4.58
C LYS A 235 26.67 -30.44 5.51
N LYS A 236 26.30 -29.23 5.94
CA LYS A 236 27.07 -28.38 6.86
C LYS A 236 26.47 -28.35 8.26
N LEU A 237 25.31 -28.98 8.48
CA LEU A 237 24.73 -29.12 9.82
C LEU A 237 25.59 -30.09 10.64
N PHE A 238 25.87 -29.74 11.89
CA PHE A 238 26.60 -30.59 12.86
C PHE A 238 28.05 -30.94 12.49
N GLN A 239 28.74 -30.10 11.71
CA GLN A 239 30.19 -30.27 11.55
C GLN A 239 30.90 -29.91 12.86
N VAL A 240 31.33 -30.94 13.60
CA VAL A 240 32.30 -30.78 14.69
C VAL A 240 33.62 -30.44 14.03
N LEU A 241 34.18 -29.26 14.33
CA LEU A 241 35.51 -28.90 13.88
C LEU A 241 36.50 -29.72 14.70
N ASP A 242 37.18 -30.67 14.05
CA ASP A 242 38.29 -31.38 14.67
C ASP A 242 39.38 -30.36 15.01
N GLY A 243 39.60 -30.14 16.31
CA GLY A 243 40.64 -29.27 16.87
C GLY A 243 41.98 -29.97 17.02
#